data_AF-A0A1B8S6A2-F1
#
_entry.id   AF-A0A1B8S6A2-F1
#
_cell.length_a   1.000
_cell.length_b   1.000
_cell.length_c   1.000
_cell.angle_alpha   90.00
_cell.angle_beta   90.00
_cell.angle_gamma   90.00
#
_symmetry.space_group_name_H-M   'P 1'
#
loop_
_entity.id
_entity.type
_entity.pdbx_description
1 polymer ?
#
loop_
_entity_poly.entity_id
_entity_poly.type
_entity_poly.pdbx_seq_one_letter_code
_entity_poly.pdbx_strand_id
1 'polypeptide(L)'
;MKATRFWEKRRKLHLLTGIAFCGSCGGPLAAAGRDYLACSAARKLGTCNHKESVRRPILEEAVLNLLRARLMQPDAVAAFVKAFTMAANTEADSQEAARARLKSERATASHKLDGLYDAIAEGLRTPGLLVRLEELEARLSELDFELAAPAPEPVRFNPNLSELYRKKVAELSATLADPEVRTEALETVRGLIERVVVSHKNG
;
A
#
# COMPACT_ATOMS: atom_id res chain seq x y z
N MET A 1 -49.22 25.86 15.26
CA MET A 1 -47.89 26.03 14.66
C MET A 1 -46.86 25.37 15.58
N LYS A 2 -46.31 24.20 15.21
CA LYS A 2 -45.26 23.55 16.01
C LYS A 2 -43.92 24.24 15.69
N ALA A 3 -43.34 24.91 16.69
CA ALA A 3 -42.00 25.47 16.60
C ALA A 3 -40.98 24.32 16.54
N THR A 4 -40.45 24.03 15.36
CA THR A 4 -39.28 23.15 15.22
C THR A 4 -38.10 23.77 15.94
N ARG A 5 -37.55 23.06 16.91
CA ARG A 5 -36.45 23.52 17.76
C ARG A 5 -35.16 23.61 16.93
N PHE A 6 -34.44 24.72 17.04
CA PHE A 6 -33.29 25.07 16.19
C PHE A 6 -32.16 24.02 16.20
N TRP A 7 -32.09 23.16 17.22
CA TRP A 7 -31.10 22.10 17.39
C TRP A 7 -31.44 20.76 16.72
N GLU A 8 -32.66 20.57 16.19
CA GLU A 8 -33.07 19.32 15.52
C GLU A 8 -32.57 19.22 14.06
N LYS A 9 -32.12 20.33 13.47
CA LYS A 9 -31.52 20.34 12.12
C LYS A 9 -30.00 20.26 12.22
N ARG A 10 -29.45 19.04 12.24
CA ARG A 10 -28.01 18.81 12.00
C ARG A 10 -27.67 19.45 10.66
N ARG A 11 -26.86 20.52 10.68
CA ARG A 11 -26.49 21.27 9.47
C ARG A 11 -25.82 20.30 8.50
N LYS A 12 -26.28 20.23 7.24
CA LYS A 12 -25.71 19.35 6.23
C LYS A 12 -24.19 19.58 6.17
N LEU A 13 -23.43 18.52 6.38
CA LEU A 13 -21.97 18.57 6.33
C LEU A 13 -21.55 18.67 4.86
N HIS A 14 -20.71 19.65 4.54
CA HIS A 14 -20.17 19.83 3.20
C HIS A 14 -18.72 19.35 3.15
N LEU A 15 -18.23 18.96 1.98
CA LEU A 15 -16.89 18.38 1.78
C LEU A 15 -15.80 19.23 2.45
N LEU A 16 -15.88 20.56 2.31
CA LEU A 16 -14.86 21.50 2.76
C LEU A 16 -15.04 22.04 4.18
N THR A 17 -16.08 21.60 4.90
CA THR A 17 -16.40 22.13 6.23
C THR A 17 -15.25 21.85 7.21
N GLY A 18 -14.69 22.89 7.81
CA GLY A 18 -13.60 22.75 8.79
C GLY A 18 -12.21 22.43 8.22
N ILE A 19 -12.07 22.25 6.90
CA ILE A 19 -10.79 21.91 6.26
C ILE A 19 -10.33 22.93 5.21
N ALA A 20 -11.13 23.97 4.94
CA ALA A 20 -10.79 25.03 3.98
C ALA A 20 -10.18 26.25 4.68
N PHE A 21 -9.04 26.73 4.16
CA PHE A 21 -8.28 27.82 4.74
C PHE A 21 -7.75 28.82 3.72
N CYS A 22 -7.54 30.04 4.18
CA CYS A 22 -6.97 31.14 3.43
C CYS A 22 -5.45 30.94 3.24
N GLY A 23 -4.98 31.01 2.00
CA GLY A 23 -3.55 30.97 1.68
C GLY A 23 -2.77 32.24 2.03
N SER A 24 -3.45 33.35 2.32
CA SER A 24 -2.80 34.61 2.70
C SER A 24 -2.53 34.72 4.20
N CYS A 25 -3.52 34.39 5.04
CA CYS A 25 -3.40 34.54 6.50
C CYS A 25 -3.44 33.20 7.26
N GLY A 26 -3.54 32.07 6.56
CA GLY A 26 -3.66 30.74 7.17
C GLY A 26 -4.99 30.43 7.87
N GLY A 27 -5.81 31.45 8.13
CA GLY A 27 -7.08 31.36 8.85
C GLY A 27 -8.21 30.64 8.09
N PRO A 28 -9.28 30.24 8.79
CA PRO A 28 -10.33 29.42 8.19
C PRO A 28 -11.20 30.21 7.20
N LEU A 29 -11.59 29.54 6.12
CA LEU A 29 -12.66 29.97 5.24
C LEU A 29 -14.01 29.56 5.86
N ALA A 30 -14.95 30.49 5.93
CA ALA A 30 -16.29 30.26 6.46
C ALA A 30 -17.36 30.58 5.41
N ALA A 31 -18.55 30.02 5.60
CA ALA A 31 -19.69 30.29 4.74
C ALA A 31 -20.03 31.80 4.73
N ALA A 32 -20.12 32.37 3.53
CA ALA A 32 -20.43 33.76 3.26
C ALA A 32 -21.70 33.84 2.40
N GLY A 33 -22.86 33.60 3.00
CA GLY A 33 -24.13 33.48 2.28
C GLY A 33 -24.48 32.03 1.96
N ARG A 34 -25.26 31.80 0.89
CA ARG A 34 -25.79 30.46 0.58
C ARG A 34 -24.70 29.49 0.11
N ASP A 35 -23.88 29.89 -0.87
CA ASP A 35 -22.95 28.99 -1.58
C ASP A 35 -21.52 29.52 -1.72
N TYR A 36 -21.14 30.52 -0.94
CA TYR A 36 -19.79 31.10 -1.00
C TYR A 36 -19.00 30.80 0.27
N LEU A 37 -17.69 30.68 0.11
CA LEU A 37 -16.71 30.60 1.19
C LEU A 37 -15.81 31.84 1.12
N ALA A 38 -15.55 32.48 2.25
CA ALA A 38 -14.70 33.66 2.34
C ALA A 38 -13.81 33.62 3.59
N CYS A 39 -12.69 34.35 3.55
CA CYS A 39 -11.75 34.39 4.66
C CYS A 39 -12.41 35.04 5.88
N SER A 40 -12.45 34.32 7.01
CA SER A 40 -13.09 34.81 8.23
C SER A 40 -12.39 36.06 8.78
N ALA A 41 -11.05 36.09 8.73
CA ALA A 41 -10.25 37.22 9.18
C ALA A 41 -10.48 38.47 8.30
N ALA A 42 -10.54 38.32 6.99
CA ALA A 42 -10.82 39.42 6.07
C ALA A 42 -12.21 40.01 6.28
N ARG A 43 -13.23 39.15 6.46
CA ARG A 43 -14.63 39.57 6.55
C ARG A 43 -15.03 40.10 7.93
N LYS A 44 -14.58 39.47 9.01
CA LYS A 44 -15.02 39.81 10.39
C LYS A 44 -14.09 40.78 11.09
N LEU A 45 -12.79 40.64 10.86
CA LEU A 45 -11.76 41.37 11.61
C LEU A 45 -11.04 42.42 10.75
N GLY A 46 -11.17 42.36 9.42
CA GLY A 46 -10.46 43.25 8.50
C GLY A 46 -8.94 43.03 8.45
N THR A 47 -8.41 41.99 9.08
CA THR A 47 -6.97 41.75 9.27
C THR A 47 -6.32 40.92 8.14
N CYS A 48 -7.07 40.61 7.07
CA CYS A 48 -6.56 39.89 5.91
C CYS A 48 -7.05 40.54 4.61
N ASN A 49 -6.19 40.62 3.61
CA ASN A 49 -6.48 41.25 2.32
C ASN A 49 -7.16 40.31 1.31
N HIS A 50 -7.27 39.01 1.63
CA HIS A 50 -7.98 38.03 0.81
C HIS A 50 -9.51 38.20 0.98
N LYS A 51 -10.06 39.20 0.31
CA LYS A 51 -11.47 39.62 0.41
C LYS A 51 -12.40 38.88 -0.57
N GLU A 52 -11.83 38.26 -1.60
CA GLU A 52 -12.58 37.50 -2.59
C GLU A 52 -13.22 36.26 -1.99
N SER A 53 -14.45 35.98 -2.42
CA SER A 53 -15.19 34.79 -2.01
C SER A 53 -15.24 33.79 -3.15
N VAL A 54 -15.05 32.52 -2.85
CA VAL A 54 -15.11 31.42 -3.82
C VAL A 54 -16.44 30.69 -3.71
N ARG A 55 -17.03 30.31 -4.84
CA ARG A 55 -18.21 29.43 -4.85
C ARG A 55 -17.83 28.04 -4.36
N ARG A 56 -18.50 27.57 -3.31
CA ARG A 56 -18.29 26.24 -2.73
C ARG A 56 -18.40 25.12 -3.76
N PRO A 57 -19.42 25.04 -4.64
CA PRO A 57 -19.52 23.95 -5.60
C PRO A 57 -18.32 23.86 -6.55
N ILE A 58 -17.81 25.01 -7.00
CA ILE A 58 -16.64 25.08 -7.89
C ILE A 58 -15.38 24.60 -7.15
N LEU A 59 -15.20 25.03 -5.89
CA LEU A 59 -14.05 24.61 -5.10
C LEU A 59 -14.12 23.12 -4.74
N GLU A 60 -15.31 22.60 -4.41
CA GLU A 60 -15.54 21.18 -4.15
C GLU A 60 -15.21 20.33 -5.39
N GLU A 61 -15.68 20.74 -6.56
CA GLU A 61 -15.38 20.06 -7.82
C GLU A 61 -13.88 20.09 -8.14
N ALA A 62 -13.22 21.23 -7.96
CA ALA A 62 -11.77 21.35 -8.17
C ALA A 62 -10.97 20.43 -7.24
N VAL A 63 -11.35 20.36 -5.96
CA VAL A 63 -10.72 19.46 -4.97
C VAL A 63 -10.92 18.00 -5.34
N LEU A 64 -12.15 17.61 -5.72
CA LEU A 64 -12.44 16.25 -6.15
C LEU A 64 -11.66 15.87 -7.40
N ASN A 65 -11.57 16.75 -8.40
CA ASN A 65 -10.77 16.51 -9.60
C ASN A 65 -9.27 16.37 -9.28
N LEU A 66 -8.74 17.18 -8.35
CA LEU A 66 -7.35 17.05 -7.92
C LEU A 66 -7.11 15.72 -7.18
N LEU A 67 -8.03 15.30 -6.31
CA LEU A 67 -7.96 14.01 -5.64
C LEU A 67 -7.98 12.85 -6.64
N ARG A 68 -8.86 12.90 -7.64
CA ARG A 68 -8.89 11.92 -8.73
C ARG A 68 -7.53 11.84 -9.43
N ALA A 69 -6.99 12.98 -9.84
CA ALA A 69 -5.70 13.04 -10.53
C ALA A 69 -4.53 12.55 -9.66
N ARG A 70 -4.54 12.80 -8.35
CA ARG A 70 -3.48 12.40 -7.41
C ARG A 70 -3.60 10.95 -6.94
N LEU A 71 -4.81 10.43 -6.76
CA LEU A 71 -5.06 9.02 -6.46
C LEU A 71 -4.79 8.14 -7.69
N MET A 72 -4.97 8.67 -8.89
CA MET A 72 -4.66 8.01 -10.16
C MET A 72 -3.16 8.08 -10.50
N GLN A 73 -2.30 7.55 -9.63
CA GLN A 73 -0.90 7.24 -9.99
C GLN A 73 -0.68 5.73 -10.08
N PRO A 74 -1.34 5.04 -11.03
CA PRO A 74 -1.22 3.59 -11.18
C PRO A 74 0.22 3.17 -11.49
N ASP A 75 0.98 4.03 -12.17
CA ASP A 75 2.36 3.74 -12.55
C ASP A 75 3.30 3.78 -11.33
N ALA A 76 3.04 4.67 -10.36
CA ALA A 76 3.79 4.72 -9.11
C ALA A 76 3.51 3.48 -8.24
N VAL A 77 2.25 3.05 -8.17
CA VAL A 77 1.87 1.81 -7.46
C VAL A 77 2.45 0.59 -8.14
N ALA A 78 2.41 0.51 -9.48
CA ALA A 78 3.00 -0.58 -10.22
C ALA A 78 4.52 -0.64 -10.06
N ALA A 79 5.20 0.50 -10.12
CA ALA A 79 6.63 0.60 -9.88
C ALA A 79 6.99 0.16 -8.45
N PHE A 80 6.22 0.60 -7.45
CA PHE A 80 6.40 0.19 -6.06
C PHE A 80 6.22 -1.33 -5.88
N VAL A 81 5.11 -1.91 -6.34
CA VAL A 81 4.84 -3.34 -6.21
C VAL A 81 5.93 -4.16 -6.88
N LYS A 82 6.37 -3.76 -8.08
CA LYS A 82 7.46 -4.42 -8.79
C LYS A 82 8.77 -4.35 -8.03
N ALA A 83 9.20 -3.15 -7.64
CA ALA A 83 10.46 -2.94 -6.95
C ALA A 83 10.50 -3.65 -5.59
N PHE A 84 9.40 -3.58 -4.83
CA PHE A 84 9.29 -4.23 -3.53
C PHE A 84 9.27 -5.76 -3.66
N THR A 85 8.54 -6.32 -4.63
CA THR A 85 8.54 -7.78 -4.88
C THR A 85 9.94 -8.28 -5.26
N MET A 86 10.64 -7.55 -6.13
CA MET A 86 12.01 -7.89 -6.52
C MET A 86 12.98 -7.83 -5.32
N ALA A 87 12.92 -6.75 -4.54
CA ALA A 87 13.77 -6.59 -3.37
C ALA A 87 13.48 -7.66 -2.30
N ALA A 88 12.21 -7.96 -2.04
CA ALA A 88 11.81 -8.95 -1.05
C ALA A 88 12.20 -10.39 -1.43
N ASN A 89 12.22 -10.71 -2.74
CA ASN A 89 12.49 -12.07 -3.20
C ASN A 89 13.95 -12.34 -3.54
N THR A 90 14.81 -11.32 -3.61
CA THR A 90 16.25 -11.51 -3.94
C THR A 90 16.95 -12.45 -2.93
N GLU A 91 16.63 -12.32 -1.65
CA GLU A 91 17.17 -13.18 -0.59
C GLU A 91 16.51 -14.57 -0.59
N ALA A 92 15.21 -14.66 -0.90
CA ALA A 92 14.53 -15.94 -1.01
C ALA A 92 15.10 -16.77 -2.18
N ASP A 93 15.37 -16.15 -3.33
CA ASP A 93 15.94 -16.80 -4.51
C ASP A 93 17.35 -17.36 -4.24
N SER A 94 18.19 -16.62 -3.50
CA SER A 94 19.54 -17.07 -3.13
C SER A 94 19.50 -18.27 -2.18
N GLN A 95 18.59 -18.24 -1.21
CA GLN A 95 18.36 -19.34 -0.26
C GLN A 95 17.76 -20.58 -0.94
N GLU A 96 16.83 -20.40 -1.88
CA GLU A 96 16.26 -21.49 -2.69
C GLU A 96 17.37 -22.19 -3.50
N ALA A 97 18.23 -21.41 -4.16
CA ALA A 97 19.35 -21.93 -4.94
C ALA A 97 20.38 -22.68 -4.06
N ALA A 98 20.69 -22.16 -2.88
CA ALA A 98 21.58 -22.83 -1.93
C ALA A 98 20.96 -24.16 -1.45
N ARG A 99 19.68 -24.16 -1.09
CA ARG A 99 18.95 -25.36 -0.67
C ARG A 99 18.88 -26.42 -1.78
N ALA A 100 18.71 -26.01 -3.04
CA ALA A 100 18.73 -26.91 -4.18
C ALA A 100 20.09 -27.61 -4.35
N ARG A 101 21.20 -26.90 -4.12
CA ARG A 101 22.55 -27.49 -4.12
C ARG A 101 22.72 -28.52 -3.02
N LEU A 102 22.29 -28.21 -1.79
CA LEU A 102 22.33 -29.14 -0.66
C LEU A 102 21.51 -30.41 -0.93
N LYS A 103 20.32 -30.29 -1.51
CA LYS A 103 19.50 -31.45 -1.92
C LYS A 103 20.21 -32.32 -2.96
N SER A 104 20.85 -31.71 -3.95
CA SER A 104 21.61 -32.43 -4.98
C SER A 104 22.84 -33.14 -4.39
N GLU A 105 23.54 -32.50 -3.47
CA GLU A 105 24.69 -33.09 -2.77
C GLU A 105 24.24 -34.28 -1.93
N ARG A 106 23.15 -34.14 -1.17
CA ARG A 106 22.54 -35.20 -0.37
C ARG A 106 22.15 -36.40 -1.22
N ALA A 107 21.48 -36.19 -2.35
CA ALA A 107 21.12 -37.26 -3.28
C ALA A 107 22.36 -38.00 -3.80
N THR A 108 23.41 -37.26 -4.14
CA THR A 108 24.68 -37.83 -4.61
C THR A 108 25.37 -38.65 -3.51
N ALA A 109 25.40 -38.15 -2.27
CA ALA A 109 25.98 -38.85 -1.13
C ALA A 109 25.19 -40.13 -0.80
N SER A 110 23.86 -40.06 -0.81
CA SER A 110 22.97 -41.22 -0.63
C SER A 110 23.25 -42.32 -1.66
N HIS A 111 23.29 -41.97 -2.94
CA HIS A 111 23.57 -42.96 -3.99
C HIS A 111 24.96 -43.62 -3.86
N LYS A 112 25.97 -42.86 -3.41
CA LYS A 112 27.29 -43.42 -3.13
C LYS A 112 27.27 -44.37 -1.93
N LEU A 113 26.52 -44.01 -0.89
CA LEU A 113 26.38 -44.84 0.30
C LEU A 113 25.65 -46.15 -0.02
N ASP A 114 24.57 -46.09 -0.80
CA ASP A 114 23.84 -47.28 -1.28
C ASP A 114 24.78 -48.23 -2.04
N GLY A 115 25.59 -47.69 -2.96
CA GLY A 115 26.58 -48.50 -3.70
C GLY A 115 27.68 -49.10 -2.81
N LEU A 116 28.04 -48.47 -1.69
CA LEU A 116 28.96 -49.06 -0.72
C LEU A 116 28.30 -50.19 0.07
N TYR A 117 27.03 -50.05 0.45
CA TYR A 117 26.27 -51.14 1.07
C TYR A 117 26.18 -52.35 0.16
N ASP A 118 25.90 -52.15 -1.13
CA ASP A 118 25.86 -53.22 -2.13
C ASP A 118 27.22 -53.93 -2.27
N ALA A 119 28.33 -53.17 -2.36
CA ALA A 119 29.67 -53.74 -2.43
C ALA A 119 30.02 -54.59 -1.19
N ILE A 120 29.61 -54.15 0.00
CA ILE A 120 29.78 -54.93 1.24
C ILE A 120 28.94 -56.21 1.21
N ALA A 121 27.70 -56.13 0.72
CA ALA A 121 26.81 -57.28 0.59
C ALA A 121 27.36 -58.32 -0.40
N GLU A 122 28.01 -57.88 -1.47
CA GLU A 122 28.71 -58.72 -2.45
C GLU A 122 30.06 -59.28 -1.94
N GLY A 123 30.46 -58.90 -0.72
CA GLY A 123 31.60 -59.48 -0.01
C GLY A 123 32.89 -58.68 -0.08
N LEU A 124 32.89 -57.49 -0.69
CA LEU A 124 34.05 -56.59 -0.67
C LEU A 124 34.16 -55.93 0.71
N ARG A 125 35.20 -56.30 1.48
CA ARG A 125 35.48 -55.71 2.79
C ARG A 125 36.94 -55.27 2.86
N THR A 126 37.17 -53.96 2.78
CA THR A 126 38.50 -53.36 2.98
C THR A 126 38.41 -52.28 4.07
N PRO A 127 39.48 -52.04 4.84
CA PRO A 127 39.48 -51.02 5.88
C PRO A 127 39.12 -49.61 5.36
N GLY A 128 39.56 -49.26 4.14
CA GLY A 128 39.23 -47.97 3.52
C GLY A 128 37.75 -47.81 3.16
N LEU A 129 37.02 -48.91 3.00
CA LEU A 129 35.59 -48.90 2.66
C LEU A 129 34.73 -48.54 3.88
N LEU A 130 35.10 -49.05 5.06
CA LEU A 130 34.49 -48.66 6.35
C LEU A 130 34.67 -47.17 6.64
N VAL A 131 35.90 -46.64 6.50
CA VAL A 131 36.17 -45.20 6.68
C VAL A 131 35.31 -44.36 5.72
N ARG A 132 35.22 -44.77 4.44
CA ARG A 132 34.44 -44.03 3.45
C ARG A 132 32.93 -44.06 3.71
N LEU A 133 32.45 -45.15 4.28
CA LEU A 133 31.05 -45.32 4.69
C LEU A 133 30.73 -44.39 5.86
N GLU A 134 31.56 -44.38 6.91
CA GLU A 134 31.41 -43.47 8.06
C GLU A 134 31.44 -41.98 7.63
N GLU A 135 32.35 -41.61 6.71
CA GLU A 135 32.41 -40.26 6.16
C GLU A 135 31.12 -39.85 5.41
N LEU A 136 30.55 -40.76 4.62
CA LEU A 136 29.33 -40.49 3.85
C LEU A 136 28.08 -40.43 4.75
N GLU A 137 27.99 -41.29 5.76
CA GLU A 137 26.93 -41.26 6.78
C GLU A 137 26.98 -39.95 7.58
N ALA A 138 28.17 -39.53 8.03
CA ALA A 138 28.36 -38.25 8.70
C ALA A 138 27.94 -37.08 7.80
N ARG A 139 28.38 -37.07 6.54
CA ARG A 139 28.01 -36.01 5.59
C ARG A 139 26.51 -35.97 5.30
N LEU A 140 25.85 -37.12 5.19
CA LEU A 140 24.39 -37.18 5.05
C LEU A 140 23.69 -36.59 6.26
N SER A 141 24.15 -36.92 7.47
CA SER A 141 23.59 -36.35 8.70
C SER A 141 23.75 -34.84 8.77
N GLU A 142 24.89 -34.29 8.33
CA GLU A 142 25.11 -32.84 8.24
C GLU A 142 24.14 -32.19 7.23
N LEU A 143 24.03 -32.76 6.03
CA LEU A 143 23.15 -32.25 4.97
C LEU A 143 21.67 -32.32 5.39
N ASP A 144 21.27 -33.37 6.10
CA ASP A 144 19.92 -33.49 6.67
C ASP A 144 19.65 -32.44 7.72
N PHE A 145 20.63 -32.14 8.57
CA PHE A 145 20.51 -31.06 9.56
C PHE A 145 20.39 -29.68 8.87
N GLU A 146 21.22 -29.40 7.87
CA GLU A 146 21.13 -28.14 7.10
C GLU A 146 19.80 -27.99 6.36
N LEU A 147 19.25 -29.10 5.85
CA LEU A 147 17.95 -29.14 5.15
C LEU A 147 16.73 -29.17 6.07
N ALA A 148 16.92 -29.35 7.39
CA ALA A 148 15.80 -29.39 8.36
C ALA A 148 15.14 -28.02 8.55
N ALA A 149 15.85 -26.92 8.28
CA ALA A 149 15.26 -25.59 8.29
C ALA A 149 14.09 -25.49 7.28
N PRO A 150 13.02 -24.74 7.56
CA PRO A 150 11.93 -24.54 6.60
C PRO A 150 12.42 -23.87 5.31
N ALA A 151 11.73 -24.13 4.19
CA ALA A 151 12.05 -23.47 2.93
C ALA A 151 11.70 -21.97 3.01
N PRO A 152 12.46 -21.09 2.33
CA PRO A 152 12.12 -19.68 2.27
C PRO A 152 10.75 -19.51 1.57
N GLU A 153 9.86 -18.71 2.16
CA GLU A 153 8.59 -18.35 1.53
C GLU A 153 8.75 -17.04 0.76
N PRO A 154 8.60 -17.03 -0.58
CA PRO A 154 8.69 -15.81 -1.35
C PRO A 154 7.48 -14.91 -1.08
N VAL A 155 7.71 -13.60 -1.01
CA VAL A 155 6.63 -12.62 -0.92
C VAL A 155 5.95 -12.53 -2.28
N ARG A 156 4.65 -12.85 -2.31
CA ARG A 156 3.83 -12.80 -3.53
C ARG A 156 2.76 -11.72 -3.39
N PHE A 157 2.87 -10.68 -4.19
CA PHE A 157 1.76 -9.76 -4.43
C PHE A 157 0.84 -10.32 -5.52
N ASN A 158 -0.44 -9.96 -5.47
CA ASN A 158 -1.35 -10.24 -6.56
C ASN A 158 -0.82 -9.55 -7.84
N PRO A 159 -0.60 -10.27 -8.95
CA PRO A 159 -0.06 -9.70 -10.19
C PRO A 159 -0.90 -8.55 -10.74
N ASN A 160 -2.21 -8.53 -10.44
CA ASN A 160 -3.13 -7.50 -10.89
C ASN A 160 -3.40 -6.43 -9.82
N LEU A 161 -2.58 -6.34 -8.76
CA LEU A 161 -2.81 -5.39 -7.67
C LEU A 161 -2.88 -3.93 -8.17
N SER A 162 -2.04 -3.56 -9.12
CA SER A 162 -2.04 -2.24 -9.74
C SER A 162 -3.31 -1.96 -10.55
N GLU A 163 -3.82 -2.96 -11.27
CA GLU A 163 -5.08 -2.86 -12.03
C GLU A 163 -6.29 -2.82 -11.09
N LEU A 164 -6.27 -3.62 -10.03
CA LEU A 164 -7.28 -3.62 -8.98
C LEU A 164 -7.31 -2.27 -8.26
N TYR A 165 -6.14 -1.73 -7.92
CA TYR A 165 -6.01 -0.38 -7.36
C TYR A 165 -6.59 0.66 -8.32
N ARG A 166 -6.21 0.64 -9.60
CA ARG A 166 -6.75 1.54 -10.63
C ARG A 166 -8.28 1.45 -10.71
N LYS A 167 -8.83 0.23 -10.74
CA LYS A 167 -10.27 -0.01 -10.79
C LYS A 167 -10.98 0.53 -9.55
N LYS A 168 -10.44 0.27 -8.36
CA LYS A 168 -10.99 0.75 -7.09
C LYS A 168 -10.95 2.28 -6.97
N VAL A 169 -9.86 2.90 -7.42
CA VAL A 169 -9.75 4.37 -7.46
C VAL A 169 -10.71 4.96 -8.50
N ALA A 170 -10.92 4.29 -9.65
CA ALA A 170 -11.89 4.71 -10.67
C ALA A 170 -13.33 4.62 -10.16
N GLU A 171 -13.69 3.50 -9.52
CA GLU A 171 -14.98 3.31 -8.85
C GLU A 171 -15.22 4.40 -7.80
N LEU A 172 -14.26 4.64 -6.91
CA LEU A 172 -14.34 5.71 -5.91
C LEU A 172 -14.49 7.10 -6.57
N SER A 173 -13.75 7.36 -7.65
CA SER A 173 -13.81 8.61 -8.40
C SER A 173 -15.18 8.84 -9.04
N ALA A 174 -15.82 7.78 -9.56
CA ALA A 174 -17.15 7.82 -10.15
C ALA A 174 -18.23 8.02 -9.08
N THR A 175 -18.13 7.30 -7.95
CA THR A 175 -19.02 7.47 -6.79
C THR A 175 -19.00 8.90 -6.26
N LEU A 176 -17.83 9.54 -6.30
CA LEU A 176 -17.66 10.94 -5.91
C LEU A 176 -18.30 11.96 -6.87
N ALA A 177 -18.64 11.56 -8.10
CA ALA A 177 -19.34 12.41 -9.06
C ALA A 177 -20.84 12.51 -8.77
N ASP A 178 -21.42 11.50 -8.11
CA ASP A 178 -22.85 11.42 -7.85
C ASP A 178 -23.24 12.32 -6.66
N PRO A 179 -24.11 13.33 -6.87
CA PRO A 179 -24.57 14.22 -5.81
C PRO A 179 -25.29 13.54 -4.64
N GLU A 180 -25.95 12.39 -4.85
CA GLU A 180 -26.67 11.64 -3.83
C GLU A 180 -25.72 10.77 -3.00
N VAL A 181 -24.81 10.05 -3.66
CA VAL A 181 -23.84 9.16 -3.00
C VAL A 181 -22.70 9.93 -2.30
N ARG A 182 -22.43 11.16 -2.74
CA ARG A 182 -21.48 12.09 -2.08
C ARG A 182 -21.74 12.26 -0.59
N THR A 183 -22.99 12.12 -0.13
CA THR A 183 -23.34 12.26 1.29
C THR A 183 -22.86 11.06 2.12
N GLU A 184 -22.96 9.85 1.58
CA GLU A 184 -22.52 8.62 2.25
C GLU A 184 -20.99 8.46 2.20
N ALA A 185 -20.35 8.86 1.10
CA ALA A 185 -18.90 8.77 0.93
C ALA A 185 -18.12 9.98 1.50
N LEU A 186 -18.81 10.98 2.07
CA LEU A 186 -18.22 12.28 2.44
C LEU A 186 -17.09 12.14 3.47
N GLU A 187 -17.28 11.30 4.49
CA GLU A 187 -16.29 11.11 5.57
C GLU A 187 -15.03 10.39 5.08
N THR A 188 -15.20 9.34 4.26
CA THR A 188 -14.08 8.62 3.64
C THR A 188 -13.20 9.55 2.83
N VAL A 189 -13.82 10.45 2.06
CA VAL A 189 -13.10 11.37 1.17
C VAL A 189 -12.43 12.48 1.96
N ARG A 190 -13.08 12.98 3.01
CA ARG A 190 -12.47 13.95 3.94
C ARG A 190 -11.28 13.34 4.67
N GLY A 191 -11.30 12.04 4.97
CA GLY A 191 -10.15 11.32 5.52
C GLY A 191 -8.91 11.32 4.61
N LEU A 192 -9.09 11.54 3.29
CA LEU A 192 -8.00 11.68 2.33
C LEU A 192 -7.47 13.12 2.22
N ILE A 193 -8.12 14.09 2.87
CA ILE A 193 -7.81 15.52 2.75
C ILE A 193 -7.49 16.08 4.12
N GLU A 194 -6.22 16.35 4.38
CA GLU A 194 -5.82 17.04 5.62
C GLU A 194 -6.26 18.51 5.61
N ARG A 195 -6.00 19.22 4.51
CA ARG A 195 -6.23 20.67 4.41
C ARG A 195 -6.40 21.14 2.97
N VAL A 196 -7.35 22.05 2.75
CA VAL A 196 -7.55 22.76 1.48
C VAL A 196 -7.14 24.22 1.66
N VAL A 197 -6.09 24.65 0.96
CA VAL A 197 -5.62 26.04 0.99
C VAL A 197 -6.04 26.75 -0.29
N VAL A 198 -6.80 27.83 -0.14
CA VAL A 198 -7.24 28.67 -1.27
C VAL A 198 -6.39 29.93 -1.32
N SER A 199 -5.65 30.08 -2.40
CA SER A 199 -4.91 31.29 -2.74
C SER A 199 -5.48 31.90 -4.03
N HIS A 200 -5.57 33.22 -4.08
CA HIS A 200 -5.74 33.93 -5.35
C HIS A 200 -4.34 34.19 -5.90
N LYS A 201 -4.12 33.86 -7.17
CA LYS A 201 -3.00 34.47 -7.89
C LYS A 201 -3.39 35.93 -8.09
N ASN A 202 -2.84 36.82 -7.27
CA ASN A 202 -2.72 38.21 -7.71
C ASN A 202 -1.98 38.17 -9.05
N GLY A 203 -2.49 38.91 -10.04
CA GLY A 203 -1.82 39.07 -11.34
C GLY A 203 -0.36 39.45 -11.18
#